data_AF-A0A7W7L8V9-F1
#
_entry.id   AF-A0A7W7L8V9-F1
#
_cell.length_a   1.000
_cell.length_b   1.000
_cell.length_c   1.000
_cell.angle_alpha   90.00
_cell.angle_beta   90.00
_cell.angle_gamma   90.00
#
_symmetry.space_group_name_H-M   'P 1'
#
loop_
_entity.id
_entity.type
_entity.pdbx_description
1 polymer ?
#
loop_
_entity_poly.entity_id
_entity_poly.type
_entity_poly.pdbx_seq_one_letter_code
_entity_poly.pdbx_strand_id
1 'polypeptide(L)'
;MNGFVTKSGKALLALSVTAVLGAAGMGTAHAGPAATDTGRGQSSAGAPRTAAEAVRAELGKRAAAGPDARIVCYRAHVAGIGWQPVVCDGGVAGTTGQSRAIEALEVATGNVGGLCLNAHLQGIGWQGTRCGADYTNVVVGTTGQSRRMEALSVGVNSGSVAAQAHIQNLGWLGSVRGNPVTVGTTGRSLRLEAVQIWV
;
A
#
# COMPACT_ATOMS: atom_id res chain seq x y z
N MET A 1 -3.74 19.66 51.77
CA MET A 1 -5.20 19.82 51.93
C MET A 1 -5.72 20.76 50.84
N ASN A 2 -7.04 20.76 50.60
CA ASN A 2 -7.81 21.66 49.71
C ASN A 2 -7.54 21.50 48.19
N GLY A 3 -8.53 21.51 47.29
CA GLY A 3 -9.99 21.40 47.50
C GLY A 3 -10.85 21.78 46.27
N PHE A 4 -11.93 21.01 46.03
CA PHE A 4 -13.09 21.27 45.13
C PHE A 4 -12.86 21.33 43.59
N VAL A 5 -13.71 20.80 42.66
CA VAL A 5 -15.12 20.30 42.60
C VAL A 5 -16.17 21.42 42.36
N THR A 6 -17.00 21.48 41.29
CA THR A 6 -17.29 20.55 40.16
C THR A 6 -17.20 21.29 38.79
N LYS A 7 -18.02 21.21 37.70
CA LYS A 7 -19.32 20.55 37.36
C LYS A 7 -19.48 20.35 35.84
N SER A 8 -20.41 19.47 35.42
CA SER A 8 -20.68 19.07 34.02
C SER A 8 -21.77 19.89 33.31
N GLY A 9 -21.77 19.87 31.97
CA GLY A 9 -22.88 20.38 31.14
C GLY A 9 -23.45 19.33 30.18
N LYS A 10 -24.78 19.16 30.20
CA LYS A 10 -25.59 18.49 29.15
C LYS A 10 -26.73 19.42 28.77
N ALA A 11 -27.09 19.48 27.49
CA ALA A 11 -28.29 20.15 26.99
C ALA A 11 -29.18 19.13 26.24
N LEU A 12 -30.48 19.41 26.13
CA LEU A 12 -31.50 18.48 25.65
C LEU A 12 -32.36 19.08 24.53
N LEU A 13 -32.89 18.19 23.68
CA LEU A 13 -34.13 18.24 22.89
C LEU A 13 -34.64 19.55 22.27
N ALA A 14 -35.02 19.45 20.99
CA ALA A 14 -36.26 20.03 20.47
C ALA A 14 -36.92 19.09 19.44
N LEU A 15 -38.23 18.87 19.58
CA LEU A 15 -39.15 18.44 18.51
C LEU A 15 -39.81 19.74 17.93
N SER A 16 -40.63 19.79 16.87
CA SER A 16 -41.53 18.77 16.30
C SER A 16 -41.94 19.10 14.85
N VAL A 17 -42.27 18.04 14.09
CA VAL A 17 -43.44 17.89 13.18
C VAL A 17 -44.01 19.11 12.44
N THR A 18 -44.02 19.01 11.10
CA THR A 18 -45.21 19.27 10.27
C THR A 18 -45.32 18.15 9.21
N ALA A 19 -46.53 17.65 8.95
CA ALA A 19 -46.79 16.66 7.90
C ALA A 19 -47.86 17.18 6.93
N VAL A 20 -47.80 16.76 5.66
CA VAL A 20 -48.83 17.05 4.64
C VAL A 20 -49.17 15.74 3.92
N LEU A 21 -50.46 15.44 3.81
CA LEU A 21 -50.98 14.31 3.03
C LEU A 21 -51.19 14.72 1.56
N GLY A 22 -50.90 13.80 0.64
CA GLY A 22 -51.30 13.84 -0.77
C GLY A 22 -51.53 12.41 -1.23
N ALA A 23 -52.66 12.14 -1.90
CA ALA A 23 -53.18 10.78 -2.05
C ALA A 23 -53.35 10.31 -3.50
N ALA A 24 -53.16 9.00 -3.68
CA ALA A 24 -53.72 8.12 -4.71
C ALA A 24 -53.56 8.47 -6.21
N GLY A 25 -52.87 7.56 -6.91
CA GLY A 25 -53.02 7.36 -8.36
C GLY A 25 -52.80 5.87 -8.67
N MET A 26 -53.83 5.17 -9.14
CA MET A 26 -53.75 3.75 -9.51
C MET A 26 -53.34 3.60 -10.98
N GLY A 27 -52.36 2.73 -11.26
CA GLY A 27 -51.93 2.39 -12.63
C GLY A 27 -51.70 0.88 -12.76
N THR A 28 -52.30 0.26 -13.77
CA THR A 28 -52.27 -1.19 -13.96
C THR A 28 -50.98 -1.67 -14.64
N ALA A 29 -50.25 -2.57 -13.99
CA ALA A 29 -49.17 -3.30 -14.62
C ALA A 29 -49.71 -4.37 -15.58
N HIS A 30 -49.11 -4.48 -16.77
CA HIS A 30 -49.24 -5.63 -17.68
C HIS A 30 -47.84 -6.10 -18.05
N ALA A 31 -47.65 -7.41 -18.18
CA ALA A 31 -46.36 -8.00 -18.52
C ALA A 31 -46.17 -8.13 -20.03
N GLY A 32 -44.98 -7.81 -20.52
CA GLY A 32 -44.52 -8.00 -21.90
C GLY A 32 -42.99 -8.23 -21.90
N PRO A 33 -42.43 -9.11 -22.75
CA PRO A 33 -41.16 -9.75 -22.42
C PRO A 33 -39.91 -9.24 -23.15
N ALA A 34 -38.76 -9.53 -22.52
CA ALA A 34 -37.45 -9.84 -23.13
C ALA A 34 -36.89 -8.93 -24.24
N ALA A 35 -35.92 -8.08 -23.86
CA ALA A 35 -34.84 -7.65 -24.73
C ALA A 35 -33.51 -8.22 -24.21
N THR A 36 -32.75 -8.93 -25.04
CA THR A 36 -31.43 -9.46 -24.69
C THR A 36 -30.35 -8.39 -24.88
N ASP A 37 -29.94 -7.72 -23.80
CA ASP A 37 -28.76 -6.86 -23.83
C ASP A 37 -27.48 -7.72 -23.89
N THR A 38 -26.90 -7.84 -25.08
CA THR A 38 -25.57 -8.41 -25.29
C THR A 38 -24.49 -7.37 -25.01
N GLY A 39 -24.45 -6.92 -23.75
CA GLY A 39 -23.56 -5.88 -23.22
C GLY A 39 -22.08 -6.20 -23.38
N ARG A 40 -21.54 -5.98 -24.59
CA ARG A 40 -20.10 -5.99 -24.91
C ARG A 40 -19.46 -4.78 -24.24
N GLY A 41 -19.18 -4.90 -22.94
CA GLY A 41 -18.58 -3.86 -22.11
C GLY A 41 -17.23 -3.41 -22.69
N GLN A 42 -17.24 -2.25 -23.33
CA GLN A 42 -16.03 -1.67 -23.93
C GLN A 42 -15.09 -1.19 -22.83
N SER A 43 -13.84 -1.66 -22.86
CA SER A 43 -12.81 -1.23 -21.92
C SER A 43 -12.41 0.24 -22.17
N SER A 44 -13.09 1.17 -21.52
CA SER A 44 -12.58 2.53 -21.36
C SER A 44 -11.37 2.53 -20.41
N ALA A 45 -10.37 3.36 -20.70
CA ALA A 45 -9.10 3.40 -19.98
C ALA A 45 -9.24 4.10 -18.61
N GLY A 46 -9.77 3.37 -17.62
CA GLY A 46 -9.80 3.81 -16.22
C GLY A 46 -8.44 3.68 -15.53
N ALA A 47 -8.20 4.54 -14.53
CA ALA A 47 -7.12 4.38 -13.57
C ALA A 47 -7.21 3.01 -12.84
N PRO A 48 -6.10 2.45 -12.32
CA PRO A 48 -6.10 1.19 -11.57
C PRO A 48 -7.19 1.19 -10.49
N ARG A 49 -8.09 0.21 -10.52
CA ARG A 49 -9.40 0.28 -9.84
C ARG A 49 -9.31 0.05 -8.34
N THR A 50 -8.15 -0.40 -7.87
CA THR A 50 -7.79 -0.52 -6.46
C THR A 50 -6.34 -0.06 -6.27
N ALA A 51 -5.98 0.24 -5.02
CA ALA A 51 -4.61 0.59 -4.66
C ALA A 51 -3.59 -0.49 -5.08
N ALA A 52 -3.94 -1.78 -4.95
CA ALA A 52 -3.09 -2.91 -5.32
C ALA A 52 -2.86 -3.02 -6.84
N GLU A 53 -3.85 -2.70 -7.67
CA GLU A 53 -3.70 -2.71 -9.13
C GLU A 53 -2.61 -1.76 -9.64
N ALA A 54 -2.30 -0.69 -8.89
CA ALA A 54 -1.34 0.33 -9.33
C ALA A 54 0.07 -0.25 -9.62
N VAL A 55 0.58 -1.15 -8.77
CA VAL A 55 1.92 -1.73 -8.93
C VAL A 55 1.98 -2.62 -10.17
N ARG A 56 0.97 -3.47 -10.38
CA ARG A 56 0.85 -4.34 -11.56
C ARG A 56 0.66 -3.53 -12.84
N ALA A 57 -0.11 -2.44 -12.78
CA ALA A 57 -0.38 -1.57 -13.91
C ALA A 57 0.86 -0.78 -14.38
N GLU A 58 1.71 -0.30 -13.46
CA GLU A 58 2.98 0.32 -13.84
C GLU A 58 3.99 -0.72 -14.35
N LEU A 59 4.13 -1.86 -13.65
CA LEU A 59 4.96 -2.98 -14.09
C LEU A 59 4.61 -3.45 -15.53
N GLY A 60 3.32 -3.55 -15.85
CA GLY A 60 2.86 -3.90 -17.19
C GLY A 60 3.27 -2.89 -18.28
N LYS A 61 3.29 -1.59 -17.97
CA LYS A 61 3.82 -0.57 -18.90
C LYS A 61 5.33 -0.71 -19.10
N ARG A 62 6.08 -0.99 -18.02
CA ARG A 62 7.53 -1.19 -18.08
C ARG A 62 7.89 -2.41 -18.92
N ALA A 63 7.22 -3.54 -18.69
CA ALA A 63 7.39 -4.75 -19.48
C ALA A 63 7.01 -4.55 -20.97
N ALA A 64 5.96 -3.77 -21.26
CA ALA A 64 5.59 -3.43 -22.64
C ALA A 64 6.65 -2.56 -23.36
N ALA A 65 7.46 -1.79 -22.62
CA ALA A 65 8.57 -1.00 -23.17
C ALA A 65 9.90 -1.79 -23.26
N GLY A 66 10.01 -2.92 -22.58
CA GLY A 66 11.18 -3.80 -22.59
C GLY A 66 10.80 -5.23 -22.17
N PRO A 67 10.39 -6.10 -23.11
CA PRO A 67 9.82 -7.41 -22.80
C PRO A 67 10.71 -8.32 -21.95
N ASP A 68 12.02 -8.28 -22.16
CA ASP A 68 13.02 -9.07 -21.44
C ASP A 68 13.67 -8.31 -20.26
N ALA A 69 13.24 -7.08 -19.98
CA ALA A 69 13.84 -6.26 -18.93
C ALA A 69 13.51 -6.81 -17.54
N ARG A 70 14.52 -6.92 -16.67
CA ARG A 70 14.35 -7.22 -15.24
C ARG A 70 13.84 -5.96 -14.56
N ILE A 71 12.67 -6.03 -13.93
CA ILE A 71 11.94 -4.88 -13.40
C ILE A 71 11.48 -5.19 -11.96
N VAL A 72 11.60 -4.22 -11.06
CA VAL A 72 10.94 -4.23 -9.74
C VAL A 72 10.17 -2.93 -9.52
N CYS A 73 8.85 -3.03 -9.42
CA CYS A 73 7.95 -1.91 -9.13
C CYS A 73 7.37 -2.03 -7.73
N TYR A 74 7.33 -0.93 -6.99
CA TYR A 74 6.99 -0.91 -5.57
C TYR A 74 6.41 0.42 -5.11
N ARG A 75 5.77 0.39 -3.94
CA ARG A 75 5.26 1.58 -3.23
C ARG A 75 5.22 1.36 -1.73
N ALA A 76 5.32 2.43 -0.96
CA ALA A 76 5.25 2.42 0.49
C ALA A 76 3.89 2.89 1.02
N HIS A 77 3.45 2.29 2.13
CA HIS A 77 2.50 2.91 3.05
C HIS A 77 3.29 3.71 4.09
N VAL A 78 3.09 5.02 4.12
CA VAL A 78 3.83 5.92 5.02
C VAL A 78 2.91 6.49 6.09
N ALA A 79 3.39 6.49 7.34
CA ALA A 79 2.67 6.98 8.50
C ALA A 79 2.14 8.42 8.30
N GLY A 80 0.82 8.57 8.42
CA GLY A 80 0.12 9.84 8.22
C GLY A 80 0.15 10.39 6.78
N ILE A 81 0.43 9.54 5.78
CA ILE A 81 0.24 9.85 4.34
C ILE A 81 -0.69 8.82 3.71
N GLY A 82 -0.51 7.53 4.04
CA GLY A 82 -1.18 6.42 3.34
C GLY A 82 -0.28 5.76 2.31
N TRP A 83 -0.87 5.04 1.37
CA TRP A 83 -0.16 4.46 0.23
C TRP A 83 0.26 5.53 -0.77
N GLN A 84 1.56 5.62 -1.05
CA GLN A 84 2.14 6.53 -2.03
C GLN A 84 1.98 6.02 -3.48
N PRO A 85 2.24 6.87 -4.50
CA PRO A 85 2.40 6.46 -5.88
C PRO A 85 3.45 5.36 -6.08
N VAL A 86 3.36 4.66 -7.21
CA VAL A 86 4.31 3.60 -7.59
C VAL A 86 5.59 4.21 -8.13
N VAL A 87 6.71 3.63 -7.72
CA VAL A 87 8.03 3.80 -8.33
C VAL A 87 8.54 2.44 -8.82
N CYS A 88 9.54 2.43 -9.68
CA CYS A 88 10.27 1.21 -10.05
C CYS A 88 11.78 1.48 -10.02
N ASP A 89 12.57 0.41 -9.98
CA ASP A 89 13.98 0.37 -10.36
C ASP A 89 14.83 1.55 -9.85
N GLY A 90 14.98 1.62 -8.53
CA GLY A 90 15.78 2.65 -7.86
C GLY A 90 15.03 3.95 -7.55
N GLY A 91 13.76 4.09 -7.93
CA GLY A 91 12.92 5.23 -7.47
C GLY A 91 12.69 5.22 -5.95
N VAL A 92 12.55 6.39 -5.33
CA VAL A 92 12.40 6.50 -3.87
C VAL A 92 10.95 6.21 -3.46
N ALA A 93 10.71 5.14 -2.71
CA ALA A 93 9.45 4.91 -2.00
C ALA A 93 9.63 5.30 -0.53
N GLY A 94 8.69 6.04 0.04
CA GLY A 94 8.77 6.60 1.40
C GLY A 94 8.96 8.11 1.43
N THR A 95 9.63 8.61 2.46
CA THR A 95 10.01 10.03 2.62
C THR A 95 11.40 10.15 3.22
N THR A 96 12.22 11.08 2.74
CA THR A 96 13.55 11.35 3.30
C THR A 96 13.47 12.46 4.34
N GLY A 97 13.85 12.21 5.59
CA GLY A 97 14.03 13.24 6.64
C GLY A 97 12.74 13.82 7.24
N GLN A 98 11.56 13.48 6.71
CA GLN A 98 10.27 14.01 7.18
C GLN A 98 9.78 13.41 8.51
N SER A 99 10.59 12.56 9.15
CA SER A 99 10.27 11.85 10.40
C SER A 99 9.04 10.92 10.36
N ARG A 100 8.62 10.51 9.16
CA ARG A 100 7.55 9.53 8.95
C ARG A 100 8.15 8.15 8.68
N ALA A 101 7.52 7.11 9.23
CA ALA A 101 7.93 5.73 9.01
C ALA A 101 7.23 5.12 7.80
N ILE A 102 7.93 4.23 7.09
CA ILE A 102 7.28 3.18 6.31
C ILE A 102 6.61 2.22 7.30
N GLU A 103 5.33 1.92 7.09
CA GLU A 103 4.61 0.88 7.84
C GLU A 103 4.45 -0.40 7.03
N ALA A 104 4.29 -0.28 5.70
CA ALA A 104 4.17 -1.40 4.77
C ALA A 104 4.80 -1.09 3.40
N LEU A 105 5.14 -2.15 2.66
CA LEU A 105 5.57 -2.11 1.27
C LEU A 105 4.73 -3.09 0.46
N GLU A 106 4.39 -2.69 -0.76
CA GLU A 106 3.81 -3.55 -1.79
C GLU A 106 4.74 -3.52 -3.00
N VAL A 107 5.08 -4.71 -3.51
CA VAL A 107 6.10 -4.90 -4.56
C VAL A 107 5.63 -5.97 -5.55
N ALA A 108 5.91 -5.80 -6.83
CA ALA A 108 5.84 -6.86 -7.84
C ALA A 108 7.04 -6.76 -8.79
N THR A 109 7.44 -7.89 -9.37
CA THR A 109 8.60 -7.99 -10.27
C THR A 109 8.22 -8.53 -11.64
N GLY A 110 9.08 -8.27 -12.63
CA GLY A 110 9.04 -8.88 -13.95
C GLY A 110 10.41 -9.43 -14.33
N ASN A 111 10.43 -10.60 -14.96
CA ASN A 111 11.61 -11.30 -15.49
C ASN A 111 12.71 -11.63 -14.46
N VAL A 112 12.33 -11.83 -13.19
CA VAL A 112 13.23 -12.32 -12.12
C VAL A 112 12.72 -13.61 -11.48
N GLY A 113 11.68 -14.24 -12.04
CA GLY A 113 11.08 -15.48 -11.55
C GLY A 113 10.20 -15.30 -10.31
N GLY A 114 9.90 -14.07 -9.92
CA GLY A 114 9.25 -13.73 -8.65
C GLY A 114 10.22 -13.34 -7.54
N LEU A 115 9.65 -12.89 -6.42
CA LEU A 115 10.35 -12.34 -5.28
C LEU A 115 9.90 -12.93 -3.93
N CYS A 116 10.75 -12.78 -2.93
CA CYS A 116 10.47 -13.03 -1.53
C CYS A 116 10.83 -11.80 -0.69
N LEU A 117 9.92 -11.40 0.21
CA LEU A 117 10.07 -10.27 1.13
C LEU A 117 9.90 -10.73 2.58
N ASN A 118 10.60 -10.10 3.51
CA ASN A 118 10.32 -10.20 4.94
C ASN A 118 10.55 -8.82 5.58
N ALA A 119 9.70 -8.41 6.53
CA ALA A 119 9.80 -7.11 7.19
C ALA A 119 9.97 -7.28 8.71
N HIS A 120 10.92 -6.56 9.28
CA HIS A 120 11.08 -6.42 10.72
C HIS A 120 10.28 -5.19 11.19
N LEU A 121 9.24 -5.40 12.00
CA LEU A 121 8.41 -4.32 12.54
C LEU A 121 8.60 -4.12 14.04
N GLN A 122 8.42 -2.88 14.49
CA GLN A 122 8.31 -2.53 15.91
C GLN A 122 7.27 -3.42 16.62
N GLY A 123 7.68 -4.09 17.70
CA GLY A 123 6.79 -4.88 18.55
C GLY A 123 6.27 -6.18 17.91
N ILE A 124 6.83 -6.61 16.77
CA ILE A 124 6.56 -7.92 16.15
C ILE A 124 7.87 -8.65 15.83
N GLY A 125 8.93 -7.92 15.47
CA GLY A 125 10.11 -8.52 14.87
C GLY A 125 9.86 -8.88 13.40
N TRP A 126 10.56 -9.90 12.89
CA TRP A 126 10.37 -10.40 11.53
C TRP A 126 9.00 -11.09 11.36
N GLN A 127 8.17 -10.60 10.43
CA GLN A 127 6.82 -11.14 10.16
C GLN A 127 6.78 -12.52 9.46
N GLY A 128 7.95 -13.09 9.16
CA GLY A 128 8.11 -14.28 8.34
C GLY A 128 7.98 -13.95 6.85
N THR A 129 8.71 -14.69 6.02
CA THR A 129 8.80 -14.43 4.58
C THR A 129 7.43 -14.53 3.89
N ARG A 130 7.20 -13.68 2.89
CA ARG A 130 6.11 -13.74 1.91
C ARG A 130 6.74 -13.79 0.52
N CYS A 131 6.29 -14.67 -0.35
CA CYS A 131 6.80 -14.78 -1.71
C CYS A 131 5.67 -14.72 -2.73
N GLY A 132 5.99 -14.34 -3.96
CA GLY A 132 5.08 -14.31 -5.10
C GLY A 132 5.84 -14.46 -6.41
N ALA A 133 5.18 -15.01 -7.43
CA ALA A 133 5.72 -15.08 -8.78
C ALA A 133 5.81 -13.68 -9.42
N ASP A 134 6.48 -13.56 -10.57
CA ASP A 134 6.44 -12.33 -11.35
C ASP A 134 5.00 -11.92 -11.67
N TYR A 135 4.78 -10.61 -11.83
CA TYR A 135 3.47 -9.98 -12.01
C TYR A 135 2.46 -10.24 -10.88
N THR A 136 2.90 -10.75 -9.71
CA THR A 136 2.10 -10.92 -8.49
C THR A 136 2.55 -9.93 -7.42
N ASN A 137 1.61 -9.28 -6.72
CA ASN A 137 1.95 -8.39 -5.62
C ASN A 137 2.30 -9.18 -4.36
N VAL A 138 3.43 -8.83 -3.75
CA VAL A 138 3.80 -9.25 -2.40
C VAL A 138 3.70 -8.04 -1.47
N VAL A 139 2.96 -8.18 -0.38
CA VAL A 139 2.81 -7.15 0.65
C VAL A 139 3.47 -7.60 1.94
N VAL A 140 4.28 -6.73 2.54
CA VAL A 140 4.85 -6.91 3.88
C VAL A 140 4.68 -5.63 4.70
N GLY A 141 4.69 -5.77 6.02
CA GLY A 141 4.43 -4.70 6.97
C GLY A 141 2.99 -4.71 7.52
N THR A 142 2.48 -3.53 7.89
CA THR A 142 1.09 -3.32 8.36
C THR A 142 0.57 -1.97 7.89
N THR A 143 -0.70 -1.90 7.47
CA THR A 143 -1.34 -0.66 7.03
C THR A 143 -2.04 0.03 8.21
N GLY A 144 -1.65 1.26 8.56
CA GLY A 144 -2.40 2.11 9.50
C GLY A 144 -2.37 1.66 10.97
N GLN A 145 -1.40 0.82 11.35
CA GLN A 145 -1.28 0.30 12.72
C GLN A 145 -0.24 1.04 13.58
N SER A 146 0.33 2.15 13.09
CA SER A 146 1.39 2.92 13.76
C SER A 146 2.66 2.11 14.09
N ARG A 147 2.88 0.99 13.37
CA ARG A 147 4.06 0.14 13.50
C ARG A 147 5.05 0.49 12.40
N ARG A 148 6.16 1.12 12.78
CA ARG A 148 7.30 1.35 11.88
C ARG A 148 7.90 0.02 11.42
N MET A 149 8.30 -0.03 10.16
CA MET A 149 9.29 -0.97 9.65
C MET A 149 10.68 -0.49 10.08
N GLU A 150 11.53 -1.43 10.48
CA GLU A 150 12.90 -1.16 10.98
C GLU A 150 13.95 -1.80 10.07
N ALA A 151 13.66 -2.98 9.51
CA ALA A 151 14.45 -3.63 8.48
C ALA A 151 13.57 -4.34 7.43
N LEU A 152 14.12 -4.52 6.23
CA LEU A 152 13.51 -5.20 5.10
C LEU A 152 14.52 -6.18 4.51
N SER A 153 14.10 -7.43 4.31
CA SER A 153 14.82 -8.45 3.54
C SER A 153 14.13 -8.62 2.19
N VAL A 154 14.92 -8.69 1.11
CA VAL A 154 14.45 -8.81 -0.28
C VAL A 154 15.28 -9.88 -0.99
N GLY A 155 14.64 -10.87 -1.60
CA GLY A 155 15.25 -11.83 -2.50
C GLY A 155 14.44 -12.01 -3.77
N VAL A 156 15.07 -12.54 -4.82
CA VAL A 156 14.46 -12.83 -6.13
C VAL A 156 14.81 -14.25 -6.56
N ASN A 157 13.98 -14.88 -7.38
CA ASN A 157 14.22 -16.27 -7.80
C ASN A 157 15.29 -16.38 -8.91
N SER A 158 15.63 -15.28 -9.60
CA SER A 158 16.64 -15.23 -10.65
C SER A 158 17.47 -13.94 -10.63
N GLY A 159 18.80 -14.11 -10.71
CA GLY A 159 19.78 -13.04 -10.69
C GLY A 159 20.02 -12.45 -9.31
N SER A 160 20.34 -11.15 -9.28
CA SER A 160 20.57 -10.36 -8.06
C SER A 160 19.41 -9.42 -7.76
N VAL A 161 19.39 -8.90 -6.53
CA VAL A 161 18.71 -7.66 -6.17
C VAL A 161 19.71 -6.73 -5.47
N ALA A 162 19.49 -5.43 -5.59
CA ALA A 162 20.16 -4.40 -4.82
C ALA A 162 19.14 -3.48 -4.16
N ALA A 163 19.45 -3.01 -2.96
CA ALA A 163 18.58 -2.10 -2.22
C ALA A 163 19.39 -1.13 -1.33
N GLN A 164 18.79 0.01 -1.00
CA GLN A 164 19.25 0.89 0.07
C GLN A 164 18.09 1.52 0.83
N ALA A 165 18.40 2.06 2.01
CA ALA A 165 17.43 2.50 3.00
C ALA A 165 17.80 3.86 3.61
N HIS A 166 16.82 4.76 3.69
CA HIS A 166 16.89 5.93 4.56
C HIS A 166 16.38 5.56 5.95
N ILE A 167 17.23 5.71 6.96
CA ILE A 167 16.95 5.33 8.34
C ILE A 167 16.99 6.57 9.23
N GLN A 168 16.04 6.65 10.16
CA GLN A 168 16.02 7.67 11.21
C GLN A 168 17.41 7.89 11.83
N ASN A 169 17.83 9.15 11.88
CA ASN A 169 19.08 9.64 12.47
C ASN A 169 20.38 9.09 11.83
N LEU A 170 20.31 8.25 10.79
CA LEU A 170 21.48 7.71 10.08
C LEU A 170 21.59 8.17 8.62
N GLY A 171 20.48 8.66 8.03
CA GLY A 171 20.45 9.04 6.62
C GLY A 171 20.29 7.83 5.69
N TRP A 172 20.69 7.97 4.43
CA TRP A 172 20.82 6.85 3.50
C TRP A 172 22.05 6.02 3.86
N LEU A 173 21.85 4.75 4.19
CA LEU A 173 22.96 3.80 4.26
C LEU A 173 23.34 3.34 2.85
N GLY A 174 24.62 2.99 2.65
CA GLY A 174 25.13 2.48 1.37
C GLY A 174 24.40 1.23 0.88
N SER A 175 24.34 1.07 -0.44
CA SER A 175 23.56 0.01 -1.07
C SER A 175 24.15 -1.39 -0.85
N VAL A 176 23.25 -2.34 -0.60
CA VAL A 176 23.56 -3.76 -0.45
C VAL A 176 23.11 -4.47 -1.73
N ARG A 177 23.98 -5.26 -2.34
CA ARG A 177 23.68 -6.10 -3.52
C ARG A 177 23.99 -7.57 -3.23
N GLY A 178 23.10 -8.46 -3.66
CA GLY A 178 23.18 -9.89 -3.36
C GLY A 178 21.87 -10.60 -3.71
N ASN A 179 21.66 -11.77 -3.12
CA ASN A 179 20.36 -12.46 -3.16
C ASN A 179 20.27 -13.51 -2.03
N PRO A 180 19.46 -13.30 -0.98
CA PRO A 180 18.75 -12.07 -0.65
C PRO A 180 19.69 -10.93 -0.20
N VAL A 181 19.15 -9.72 -0.12
CA VAL A 181 19.75 -8.57 0.59
C VAL A 181 18.92 -8.23 1.82
N THR A 182 19.50 -7.50 2.77
CA THR A 182 18.76 -6.92 3.91
C THR A 182 19.23 -5.51 4.16
N VAL A 183 18.28 -4.59 4.34
CA VAL A 183 18.52 -3.15 4.57
C VAL A 183 17.70 -2.67 5.77
N GLY A 184 18.12 -1.59 6.41
CA GLY A 184 17.55 -1.13 7.68
C GLY A 184 18.38 -1.59 8.89
N THR A 185 17.75 -1.67 10.07
CA THR A 185 18.36 -2.14 11.31
C THR A 185 17.40 -2.99 12.14
N THR A 186 17.83 -4.19 12.55
CA THR A 186 17.14 -5.00 13.57
C THR A 186 17.50 -4.51 14.98
N GLY A 187 16.54 -4.54 15.91
CA GLY A 187 16.76 -4.29 17.35
C GLY A 187 17.09 -2.85 17.78
N ARG A 188 17.56 -1.99 16.87
CA ARG A 188 17.98 -0.60 17.17
C ARG A 188 16.83 0.41 17.35
N SER A 189 15.58 -0.01 17.19
CA SER A 189 14.37 0.83 17.32
C SER A 189 14.29 2.04 16.38
N LEU A 190 15.05 2.04 15.27
CA LEU A 190 15.04 3.10 14.26
C LEU A 190 14.05 2.74 13.13
N ARG A 191 13.23 3.71 12.71
CA ARG A 191 12.36 3.54 11.53
C ARG A 191 13.15 3.58 10.22
N LEU A 192 12.72 2.76 9.27
CA LEU A 192 12.84 3.03 7.83
C LEU A 192 11.92 4.20 7.48
N GLU A 193 12.45 5.22 6.81
CA GLU A 193 11.68 6.34 6.27
C GLU A 193 11.50 6.23 4.76
N ALA A 194 12.51 5.73 4.04
CA ALA A 194 12.48 5.49 2.61
C ALA A 194 13.30 4.26 2.20
N VAL A 195 12.98 3.69 1.03
CA VAL A 195 13.74 2.60 0.38
C VAL A 195 13.89 2.86 -1.12
N GLN A 196 14.95 2.29 -1.70
CA GLN A 196 15.14 2.12 -3.14
C GLN A 196 15.51 0.65 -3.40
N ILE A 197 14.97 0.05 -4.45
CA ILE A 197 15.17 -1.37 -4.83
C ILE A 197 15.34 -1.45 -6.35
N TRP A 198 16.32 -2.21 -6.84
CA TRP A 198 16.56 -2.47 -8.26
C TRP A 198 17.14 -3.88 -8.44
N VAL A 199 16.97 -4.48 -9.62
CA VAL A 199 17.28 -5.91 -9.87
C VAL A 199 18.41 -6.14 -10.85
#